data_AF-A0A3C2CRZ4-F1
#
_entry.id   AF-A0A3C2CRZ4-F1
#
_cell.length_a   1.000
_cell.length_b   1.000
_cell.length_c   1.000
_cell.angle_alpha   90.00
_cell.angle_beta   90.00
_cell.angle_gamma   90.00
#
_symmetry.space_group_name_H-M   'P 1'
#
loop_
_entity.id
_entity.type
_entity.pdbx_description
1 polymer ?
#
loop_
_entity_poly.entity_id
_entity_poly.type
_entity_poly.pdbx_seq_one_letter_code
_entity_poly.pdbx_strand_id
1 'polypeptide(L)'
;MKTGTIRQILLITDGCSNQGEDPIAMSALAKEQGITVNVIGVMEHDVIDDQGLKEIEGIALSGGGVSQIVYAQQLSQTVQMVTRKAMTQTLQGVVNKELQQILGGGRTVEDLPPEKRGEVMEVVDELGETVELEVLILVSTRINTSSS
;
A
#
# COMPACT_ATOMS: atom_id res chain seq x y z
N MET A 1 -6.57 -24.34 -7.45
CA MET A 1 -6.27 -23.87 -6.08
C MET A 1 -7.20 -22.71 -5.80
N LYS A 2 -7.74 -22.54 -4.57
CA LYS A 2 -8.40 -21.27 -4.23
C LYS A 2 -7.28 -20.25 -4.08
N THR A 3 -7.15 -19.34 -5.04
CA THR A 3 -6.25 -18.19 -4.93
C THR A 3 -6.72 -17.33 -3.75
N GLY A 4 -5.80 -16.89 -2.91
CA GLY A 4 -6.16 -15.97 -1.81
C GLY A 4 -6.64 -14.63 -2.37
N THR A 5 -7.40 -13.88 -1.57
CA THR A 5 -7.86 -12.53 -1.92
C THR A 5 -6.95 -11.49 -1.26
N ILE A 6 -6.39 -10.58 -2.05
CA ILE A 6 -5.69 -9.39 -1.56
C ILE A 6 -6.72 -8.30 -1.30
N ARG A 7 -6.70 -7.73 -0.10
CA ARG A 7 -7.56 -6.60 0.29
C ARG A 7 -6.72 -5.35 0.47
N GLN A 8 -7.09 -4.27 -0.20
CA GLN A 8 -6.40 -2.99 -0.12
C GLN A 8 -7.36 -1.84 0.12
N ILE A 9 -6.91 -0.86 0.89
CA ILE A 9 -7.47 0.49 0.92
C ILE A 9 -6.50 1.40 0.18
N LEU A 10 -7.01 2.19 -0.76
CA LEU A 10 -6.26 3.26 -1.41
C LEU A 10 -6.85 4.60 -1.00
N LEU A 11 -6.15 5.32 -0.12
CA LEU A 11 -6.50 6.67 0.29
C LEU A 11 -5.88 7.68 -0.68
N ILE A 12 -6.70 8.55 -1.25
CA ILE A 12 -6.26 9.68 -2.08
C ILE A 12 -6.60 10.96 -1.30
N THR A 13 -5.59 11.74 -0.93
CA THR A 13 -5.73 12.86 0.00
C THR A 13 -4.79 14.02 -0.33
N ASP A 14 -5.10 15.23 0.12
CA ASP A 14 -4.24 16.42 0.09
C ASP A 14 -3.34 16.54 1.34
N GLY A 15 -3.46 15.60 2.29
CA GLY A 15 -2.56 15.50 3.44
C GLY A 15 -2.94 16.38 4.63
N CYS A 16 -4.23 16.58 4.90
CA CYS A 16 -4.63 17.36 6.06
C CYS A 16 -5.82 16.71 6.79
N SER A 17 -5.56 15.68 7.60
CA SER A 17 -6.51 15.27 8.63
C SER A 17 -6.66 16.39 9.65
N ASN A 18 -7.88 16.85 9.85
CA ASN A 18 -8.18 17.96 10.75
C ASN A 18 -9.21 17.60 11.82
N GLN A 19 -9.90 16.46 11.69
CA GLN A 19 -10.96 16.00 12.59
C GLN A 19 -11.08 14.47 12.54
N GLY A 20 -11.30 13.84 13.70
CA GLY A 20 -11.57 12.40 13.81
C GLY A 20 -10.54 11.64 14.64
N GLU A 21 -10.64 10.30 14.59
CA GLU A 21 -9.66 9.38 15.19
C GLU A 21 -8.33 9.43 14.43
N ASP A 22 -7.24 9.02 15.09
CA ASP A 22 -5.89 9.02 14.49
C ASP A 22 -5.84 8.09 13.26
N PRO A 23 -5.65 8.64 12.04
CA PRO A 23 -5.66 7.82 10.83
C PRO A 23 -4.50 6.83 10.76
N ILE A 24 -3.40 7.10 11.47
CA ILE A 24 -2.25 6.19 11.57
C ILE A 24 -2.65 4.94 12.38
N ALA A 25 -3.33 5.14 13.51
CA ALA A 25 -3.83 4.06 14.34
C ALA A 25 -4.89 3.21 13.61
N MET A 26 -5.78 3.85 12.86
CA MET A 26 -6.78 3.14 12.04
C MET A 26 -6.15 2.33 10.92
N SER A 27 -5.08 2.84 10.32
CA SER A 27 -4.30 2.12 9.32
C SER A 27 -3.62 0.88 9.89
N ALA A 28 -3.05 0.98 11.10
CA ALA A 28 -2.49 -0.16 11.82
C ALA A 28 -3.55 -1.23 12.09
N LEU A 29 -4.75 -0.83 12.52
CA LEU A 29 -5.87 -1.75 12.74
C LEU A 29 -6.29 -2.45 11.44
N ALA A 30 -6.36 -1.73 10.31
CA ALA A 30 -6.66 -2.34 9.02
C ALA A 30 -5.63 -3.41 8.63
N LYS A 31 -4.34 -3.14 8.87
CA LYS A 31 -3.25 -4.11 8.64
C LYS A 31 -3.39 -5.36 9.50
N GLU A 32 -3.78 -5.22 10.77
CA GLU A 32 -4.05 -6.37 11.65
C GLU A 32 -5.18 -7.27 11.10
N GLN A 33 -6.13 -6.69 10.36
CA GLN A 33 -7.21 -7.42 9.67
C GLN A 33 -6.78 -7.96 8.28
N GLY A 34 -5.50 -7.82 7.92
CA GLY A 34 -4.96 -8.25 6.62
C GLY A 34 -5.38 -7.35 5.46
N ILE A 35 -5.63 -6.06 5.71
CA ILE A 35 -5.94 -5.06 4.69
C ILE A 35 -4.77 -4.09 4.59
N THR A 36 -4.14 -4.03 3.41
CA THR A 36 -3.03 -3.11 3.16
C THR A 36 -3.56 -1.71 2.89
N VAL A 37 -3.02 -0.68 3.56
CA VAL A 37 -3.43 0.73 3.32
C VAL A 37 -2.35 1.47 2.55
N ASN A 38 -2.69 1.90 1.33
CA ASN A 38 -1.86 2.71 0.46
C ASN A 38 -2.36 4.15 0.47
N VAL A 39 -1.46 5.11 0.27
CA VAL A 39 -1.81 6.54 0.30
C VAL A 39 -1.22 7.26 -0.91
N ILE A 40 -2.04 7.99 -1.64
CA ILE A 40 -1.61 8.91 -2.69
C ILE A 40 -1.91 10.34 -2.22
N GLY A 41 -0.84 11.11 -2.00
CA GLY A 41 -0.91 12.55 -1.78
C GLY A 41 -1.03 13.28 -3.12
N VAL A 42 -2.05 14.12 -3.28
CA VAL A 42 -2.25 14.90 -4.52
C VAL A 42 -1.89 16.37 -4.29
N MET A 43 -0.96 16.88 -5.11
CA MET A 43 -0.57 18.28 -5.16
C MET A 43 -1.34 19.01 -6.27
N GLU A 44 -2.11 20.05 -5.91
CA GLU A 44 -2.76 20.94 -6.89
C GLU A 44 -2.04 22.29 -7.06
N HIS A 45 -1.29 22.79 -6.06
CA HIS A 45 -0.67 24.13 -6.11
C HIS A 45 0.68 24.22 -5.36
N ASP A 46 1.53 23.19 -5.46
CA ASP A 46 2.88 23.12 -4.84
C ASP A 46 2.92 23.16 -3.30
N VAL A 47 1.82 22.85 -2.61
CA VAL A 47 1.81 22.81 -1.15
C VAL A 47 1.16 21.53 -0.63
N ILE A 48 1.99 20.59 -0.18
CA ILE A 48 1.69 19.74 0.97
C ILE A 48 2.69 20.16 2.03
N ASP A 49 2.23 20.53 3.22
CA ASP A 49 3.13 20.90 4.30
C ASP A 49 3.84 19.68 4.90
N ASP A 50 4.91 19.92 5.66
CA ASP A 50 5.69 18.84 6.30
C ASP A 50 4.83 17.95 7.19
N GLN A 51 3.73 18.47 7.74
CA GLN A 51 2.81 17.72 8.57
C GLN A 51 1.97 16.75 7.73
N GLY A 52 1.45 17.20 6.60
CA GLY A 52 0.71 16.37 5.67
C GLY A 52 1.55 15.28 5.03
N LEU A 53 2.82 15.56 4.71
CA LEU A 53 3.76 14.54 4.25
C LEU A 53 3.97 13.44 5.30
N LYS A 54 4.22 13.83 6.55
CA LYS A 54 4.40 12.88 7.66
C LYS A 54 3.16 12.03 7.92
N GLU A 55 1.98 12.63 7.81
CA GLU A 55 0.72 11.91 7.98
C GLU A 55 0.52 10.89 6.85
N ILE A 56 0.72 11.30 5.59
CA ILE A 56 0.63 10.40 4.42
C ILE A 56 1.59 9.21 4.55
N GLU A 57 2.84 9.47 4.90
CA GLU A 57 3.85 8.42 5.12
C GLU A 57 3.49 7.53 6.32
N GLY A 58 3.05 8.13 7.43
CA GLY A 58 2.69 7.42 8.65
C GLY A 58 1.52 6.47 8.47
N ILE A 59 0.48 6.91 7.75
CA ILE A 59 -0.69 6.08 7.41
C ILE A 59 -0.25 4.89 6.56
N ALA A 60 0.47 5.11 5.47
CA ALA A 60 0.90 4.03 4.58
C ALA A 60 1.81 3.02 5.31
N LEU A 61 2.80 3.52 6.06
CA LEU A 61 3.75 2.69 6.80
C LEU A 61 3.03 1.80 7.83
N SER A 62 2.13 2.39 8.62
CA SER A 62 1.37 1.66 9.64
C SER A 62 0.40 0.65 9.02
N GLY A 63 -0.14 0.96 7.85
CA GLY A 63 -0.98 0.08 7.04
C GLY A 63 -0.22 -0.99 6.25
N GLY A 64 1.12 -0.97 6.28
CA GLY A 64 1.96 -1.91 5.53
C GLY A 64 1.89 -1.71 4.01
N GLY A 65 1.41 -0.56 3.55
CA GLY A 65 1.33 -0.21 2.13
C GLY A 65 2.39 0.80 1.73
N VAL A 66 2.14 1.49 0.63
CA VAL A 66 3.04 2.50 0.08
C VAL A 66 2.39 3.87 0.03
N SER A 67 3.20 4.91 0.26
CA SER A 67 2.81 6.29 0.02
C SER A 67 3.45 6.80 -1.27
N GLN A 68 2.74 7.67 -1.99
CA GLN A 68 3.32 8.44 -3.10
C GLN A 68 2.68 9.81 -3.23
N ILE A 69 3.52 10.82 -3.46
CA ILE A 69 3.07 12.20 -3.72
C ILE A 69 3.14 12.47 -5.22
N VAL A 70 2.05 12.98 -5.79
CA VAL A 70 1.94 13.23 -7.23
C VAL A 70 1.14 14.48 -7.53
N TYR A 71 1.38 15.05 -8.71
CA TYR A 71 0.50 16.05 -9.27
C TYR A 71 -0.79 15.41 -9.81
N ALA A 72 -1.89 16.14 -9.75
CA ALA A 72 -3.22 15.65 -10.16
C ALA A 72 -3.24 15.05 -11.57
N GLN A 73 -2.43 15.58 -12.50
CA GLN A 73 -2.33 15.11 -13.88
C GLN A 73 -1.75 13.68 -14.00
N GLN A 74 -1.01 13.21 -13.00
CA GLN A 74 -0.38 11.88 -12.99
C GLN A 74 -1.18 10.83 -12.20
N LEU A 75 -2.28 11.24 -11.57
CA LEU A 75 -3.00 10.43 -10.59
C LEU A 75 -3.43 9.05 -11.13
N SER A 76 -3.95 8.98 -12.36
CA SER A 76 -4.43 7.72 -12.94
C SER A 76 -3.33 6.65 -13.08
N GLN A 77 -2.15 7.06 -13.54
CA GLN A 77 -0.99 6.18 -13.67
C GLN A 77 -0.46 5.77 -12.29
N THR A 78 -0.46 6.71 -11.34
CA THR A 78 -0.01 6.46 -9.97
C THR A 78 -0.91 5.49 -9.23
N VAL A 79 -2.24 5.61 -9.38
CA VAL A 79 -3.21 4.67 -8.79
C VAL A 79 -2.89 3.23 -9.24
N GLN A 80 -2.66 3.01 -10.54
CA GLN A 80 -2.34 1.69 -11.05
C GLN A 80 -0.99 1.18 -10.50
N MET A 81 0.02 2.04 -10.48
CA MET A 81 1.37 1.68 -10.03
C MET A 81 1.41 1.37 -8.53
N VAL A 82 0.79 2.21 -7.70
CA VAL A 82 0.70 2.01 -6.25
C VAL A 82 -0.04 0.73 -5.92
N THR A 83 -1.18 0.47 -6.57
CA THR A 83 -1.97 -0.76 -6.37
C THR A 83 -1.12 -2.00 -6.68
N ARG A 84 -0.48 -2.05 -7.85
CA ARG A 84 0.36 -3.19 -8.27
C ARG A 84 1.56 -3.38 -7.33
N LYS A 85 2.26 -2.29 -6.99
CA LYS A 85 3.40 -2.35 -6.06
C LYS A 85 2.99 -2.91 -4.70
N ALA A 86 1.86 -2.47 -4.16
CA ALA A 86 1.34 -2.95 -2.89
C ALA A 86 0.91 -4.42 -2.96
N MET A 87 0.36 -4.88 -4.09
CA MET A 87 0.06 -6.30 -4.31
C MET A 87 1.35 -7.14 -4.27
N THR A 88 2.37 -6.76 -5.04
CA THR A 88 3.66 -7.47 -5.07
C THR A 88 4.28 -7.52 -3.67
N GLN A 89 4.30 -6.42 -2.92
CA GLN A 89 4.85 -6.40 -1.56
C GLN A 89 4.06 -7.28 -0.59
N THR A 90 2.72 -7.29 -0.69
CA THR A 90 1.87 -8.14 0.14
C THR A 90 2.16 -9.62 -0.15
N LEU A 91 2.25 -9.99 -1.43
CA LEU A 91 2.56 -11.36 -1.85
C LEU A 91 3.96 -11.80 -1.42
N GLN A 92 4.98 -10.96 -1.64
CA GLN A 92 6.33 -11.23 -1.14
C GLN A 92 6.34 -11.44 0.37
N GLY A 93 5.61 -10.63 1.14
CA GLY A 93 5.48 -10.79 2.58
C GLY A 93 4.87 -12.14 2.98
N VAL A 94 3.81 -12.57 2.31
CA VAL A 94 3.18 -13.88 2.54
C VAL A 94 4.12 -15.02 2.17
N VAL A 95 4.72 -14.98 0.98
CA VAL A 95 5.64 -16.02 0.51
C VAL A 95 6.88 -16.12 1.41
N ASN A 96 7.44 -14.99 1.84
CA ASN A 96 8.54 -14.95 2.79
C ASN A 96 8.18 -15.62 4.12
N LYS A 97 6.98 -15.35 4.64
CA LYS A 97 6.51 -15.96 5.89
C LYS A 97 6.33 -17.48 5.77
N GLU A 98 5.81 -17.95 4.65
CA GLU A 98 5.68 -19.39 4.39
C GLU A 98 7.05 -20.05 4.23
N LEU A 99 7.98 -19.43 3.51
CA LEU A 99 9.34 -19.95 3.36
C LEU A 99 10.11 -19.98 4.68
N GLN A 100 9.95 -18.97 5.54
CA GLN A 100 10.53 -18.99 6.89
C GLN A 100 10.04 -20.18 7.73
N GLN A 101 8.76 -20.53 7.62
CA GLN A 101 8.20 -21.70 8.31
C GLN A 101 8.77 -23.01 7.79
N ILE A 102 9.00 -23.11 6.48
CA ILE A 102 9.55 -24.31 5.83
C ILE A 102 11.05 -24.47 6.09
N LEU A 103 11.83 -23.39 5.94
CA LEU A 103 13.29 -23.41 5.99
C LEU A 103 13.83 -23.40 7.43
N GLY A 104 13.05 -22.89 8.38
CA GLY A 104 13.46 -22.71 9.78
C GLY A 104 14.56 -21.65 9.97
N GLY A 105 14.69 -21.17 11.21
CA GLY A 105 15.85 -20.35 11.62
C GLY A 105 15.88 -18.92 11.09
N GLY A 106 14.73 -18.33 10.75
CA GLY A 106 14.65 -16.91 10.33
C GLY A 106 15.18 -16.61 8.93
N ARG A 107 15.49 -17.66 8.14
CA ARG A 107 15.95 -17.52 6.75
C ARG A 107 14.85 -16.96 5.86
N THR A 108 15.22 -15.99 5.05
CA THR A 108 14.36 -15.24 4.13
C THR A 108 14.63 -15.65 2.68
N VAL A 109 13.84 -15.14 1.73
CA VAL A 109 14.10 -15.33 0.30
C VAL A 109 15.44 -14.75 -0.13
N GLU A 110 15.90 -13.71 0.56
CA GLU A 110 17.19 -13.06 0.35
C GLU A 110 18.36 -13.97 0.73
N ASP A 111 18.13 -15.00 1.54
CA ASP A 111 19.13 -16.02 1.90
C ASP A 111 19.18 -17.20 0.92
N LEU A 112 18.21 -17.29 0.00
CA LEU A 112 18.18 -18.34 -1.02
C LEU A 112 19.26 -18.10 -2.09
N PRO A 113 19.84 -19.18 -2.66
CA PRO A 113 20.68 -19.08 -3.86
C PRO A 113 19.95 -18.33 -5.00
N PRO A 114 20.67 -17.59 -5.86
CA PRO A 114 20.06 -16.76 -6.91
C PRO A 114 19.02 -17.49 -7.78
N GLU A 115 19.30 -18.73 -8.15
CA GLU A 115 18.40 -19.58 -8.95
C GLU A 115 17.06 -19.82 -8.22
N LYS A 116 17.12 -20.24 -6.95
CA LYS A 116 15.92 -20.47 -6.12
C LYS A 116 15.18 -19.19 -5.77
N ARG A 117 15.90 -18.10 -5.58
CA ARG A 117 15.28 -16.77 -5.42
C ARG A 117 14.49 -16.38 -6.67
N GLY A 118 15.05 -16.64 -7.86
CA GLY A 118 14.38 -16.41 -9.14
C GLY A 118 13.07 -17.21 -9.25
N GLU A 119 13.10 -18.51 -8.95
CA GLU A 119 11.90 -19.37 -8.93
C GLU A 119 10.80 -18.80 -8.01
N VAL A 120 11.18 -18.30 -6.82
CA VAL A 120 10.23 -17.71 -5.88
C VAL A 120 9.64 -16.40 -6.41
N MET A 121 10.43 -15.55 -7.06
CA MET A 121 9.94 -14.30 -7.64
C MET A 121 8.98 -14.57 -8.81
N GLU A 122 9.22 -15.60 -9.62
CA GLU A 122 8.32 -16.00 -10.69
C GLU A 122 6.93 -16.40 -10.15
N VAL A 123 6.89 -17.14 -9.03
CA VAL A 123 5.63 -17.49 -8.35
C VAL A 123 4.93 -16.24 -7.80
N VAL A 124 5.67 -15.30 -7.22
CA VAL A 124 5.10 -14.02 -6.74
C VAL A 124 4.49 -13.23 -7.89
N ASP A 125 5.16 -13.16 -9.04
CA ASP A 125 4.68 -12.45 -10.22
C ASP A 125 3.43 -13.12 -10.81
N GLU A 126 3.41 -14.46 -10.90
CA GLU A 126 2.23 -15.23 -11.33
C GLU A 126 1.04 -15.02 -10.39
N LEU A 127 1.27 -15.05 -9.07
CA LEU A 127 0.24 -14.72 -8.09
C LEU A 127 -0.24 -13.28 -8.24
N GLY A 128 0.66 -12.34 -8.53
CA GLY A 128 0.32 -10.93 -8.76
C GLY A 128 -0.69 -10.70 -9.87
N GLU A 129 -0.74 -11.59 -10.87
CA GLU A 129 -1.66 -11.51 -12.01
C GLU A 129 -2.92 -12.39 -11.85
N THR A 130 -2.92 -13.36 -10.92
CA THR A 130 -3.99 -14.37 -10.81
C THR A 130 -4.82 -14.32 -9.53
N VAL A 131 -4.36 -13.63 -8.49
CA VAL A 131 -5.10 -13.48 -7.23
C VAL A 131 -6.27 -12.52 -7.37
N GLU A 132 -7.32 -12.76 -6.58
CA GLU A 132 -8.44 -11.82 -6.49
C GLU A 132 -8.00 -10.57 -5.74
N LEU A 133 -8.42 -9.40 -6.23
CA LEU A 133 -8.12 -8.12 -5.63
C LEU A 133 -9.42 -7.41 -5.26
N GLU A 134 -9.57 -7.09 -3.98
CA GLU A 134 -10.60 -6.22 -3.45
C GLU A 134 -9.96 -4.88 -3.07
N VAL A 135 -10.38 -3.80 -3.72
CA VAL A 135 -9.87 -2.45 -3.43
C VAL A 135 -11.02 -1.55 -2.98
N LEU A 136 -10.84 -0.92 -1.82
CA LEU A 136 -11.64 0.22 -1.40
C LEU A 136 -10.87 1.50 -1.68
N ILE A 137 -11.41 2.37 -2.53
CA ILE A 137 -10.81 3.67 -2.82
C ILE A 137 -11.51 4.73 -1.96
N LEU A 138 -10.74 5.40 -1.11
CA LEU A 138 -11.19 6.52 -0.30
C LEU A 138 -10.62 7.80 -0.89
N VAL A 139 -11.49 8.69 -1.35
CA VAL A 139 -11.08 9.99 -1.91
C VAL A 139 -11.47 11.08 -0.92
N SER A 140 -10.49 11.80 -0.39
CA SER A 140 -10.72 12.99 0.40
C SER A 140 -11.30 14.08 -0.51
N THR A 141 -12.57 14.42 -0.30
CA THR A 141 -13.19 15.57 -0.97
C THR A 141 -13.29 16.70 0.02
N ARG A 142 -12.42 17.69 -0.12
CA ARG A 142 -12.68 19.00 0.48
C ARG A 142 -13.55 19.80 -0.46
N ILE A 143 -14.66 20.32 0.05
CA ILE A 143 -15.33 21.45 -0.59
C ILE A 143 -14.50 22.67 -0.20
N ASN A 144 -13.67 23.16 -1.11
CA ASN A 144 -13.11 24.49 -0.96
C ASN A 144 -14.27 25.48 -1.21
N THR A 145 -15.00 25.87 -0.17
CA THR A 145 -15.97 26.97 -0.30
C THR A 145 -15.17 28.26 -0.40
N SER A 146 -14.65 28.56 -1.59
CA SER A 146 -14.27 29.92 -1.97
C SER A 146 -15.56 30.75 -2.10
N SER A 147 -16.12 31.10 -0.94
CA SER A 147 -17.07 32.19 -0.81
C SER A 147 -16.27 33.44 -0.51
N SER A 148 -15.97 34.24 -1.54
CA SER A 148 -15.84 35.71 -1.57
C SER A 148 -15.16 36.13 -2.87
#